data_AF-A0A6B3H0Q4-F1
#
_entry.id   AF-A0A6B3H0Q4-F1
#
_cell.length_a   1.000
_cell.length_b   1.000
_cell.length_c   1.000
_cell.angle_alpha   90.00
_cell.angle_beta   90.00
_cell.angle_gamma   90.00
#
_symmetry.space_group_name_H-M   'P 1'
#
loop_
_entity.id
_entity.type
_entity.pdbx_description
1 polymer ?
#
loop_
_entity_poly.entity_id
_entity_poly.type
_entity_poly.pdbx_seq_one_letter_code
_entity_poly.pdbx_strand_id
1 'polypeptide(L)' 'SLLLAGENIVRRLLNAADPVRIIYKPHPFTGIRSAKAKAVNARIRAMLEKAAAERAAEPRWAKEASSAA' A
#
# COMPACT_ATOMS: atom_id res chain seq x y z
N SER A 1 15.52 -0.08 0.83
CA SER A 1 15.40 -1.12 1.87
C SER A 1 14.01 -1.06 2.51
N LEU A 2 13.33 -2.22 2.64
CA LEU A 2 12.00 -2.32 3.26
C LEU A 2 12.02 -1.82 4.71
N LEU A 3 13.04 -2.21 5.48
CA LEU A 3 13.18 -1.87 6.90
C LEU A 3 13.50 -0.39 7.13
N LEU A 4 14.30 0.22 6.24
CA LEU A 4 14.77 1.59 6.44
C LEU A 4 13.80 2.64 5.91
N ALA A 5 13.12 2.35 4.79
CA ALA A 5 12.33 3.36 4.10
C ALA A 5 10.95 2.86 3.63
N GLY A 6 10.75 1.55 3.48
CA GLY A 6 9.55 1.00 2.84
C GLY A 6 8.26 1.48 3.49
N GLU A 7 8.15 1.34 4.82
CA GLU A 7 6.94 1.73 5.56
C GLU A 7 6.68 3.24 5.48
N ASN A 8 7.74 4.06 5.57
CA ASN A 8 7.62 5.52 5.52
C ASN A 8 7.26 6.03 4.11
N ILE A 9 7.81 5.43 3.05
CA ILE A 9 7.45 5.77 1.67
C ILE A 9 5.97 5.48 1.43
N VAL A 10 5.51 4.27 1.77
CA VAL A 10 4.10 3.89 1.60
C VAL A 10 3.19 4.84 2.37
N ARG A 11 3.51 5.13 3.63
CA ARG A 11 2.75 6.08 4.45
C ARG A 11 2.68 7.46 3.81
N ARG A 12 3.78 7.97 3.25
CA ARG A 12 3.78 9.29 2.60
C ARG A 12 2.99 9.30 1.30
N LEU A 13 3.08 8.25 0.49
CA LEU A 13 2.34 8.13 -0.77
C LEU A 13 0.82 8.03 -0.52
N LEU A 14 0.40 7.32 0.52
CA LEU A 14 -1.02 7.24 0.90
C LEU A 14 -1.59 8.57 1.40
N ASN A 15 -0.75 9.43 1.99
CA ASN A 15 -1.13 10.75 2.50
C ASN A 15 -0.73 11.89 1.54
N ALA A 16 -0.36 11.59 0.30
CA ALA A 16 0.00 12.62 -0.67
C ALA A 16 -1.21 13.50 -1.00
N ALA A 17 -1.00 14.80 -1.15
CA ALA A 17 -2.06 15.75 -1.52
C ALA A 17 -2.68 15.37 -2.88
N ASP A 18 -1.82 15.02 -3.84
CA ASP A 18 -2.25 14.43 -5.10
C ASP A 18 -2.37 12.91 -4.94
N PRO A 19 -3.57 12.33 -5.09
CA PRO A 19 -3.79 10.91 -4.90
C PRO A 19 -3.07 10.08 -5.96
N VAL A 20 -2.23 9.13 -5.51
CA VAL A 20 -1.50 8.20 -6.38
C VAL A 20 -2.00 6.76 -6.23
N ARG A 21 -1.84 5.96 -7.28
CA ARG A 21 -2.04 4.50 -7.25
C ARG A 21 -0.75 3.80 -6.85
N ILE A 22 -0.83 2.93 -5.84
CA ILE A 22 0.31 2.17 -5.34
C ILE A 22 0.17 0.71 -5.77
N ILE A 23 1.20 0.17 -6.43
CA ILE A 23 1.33 -1.27 -6.70
C ILE A 23 2.48 -1.79 -5.85
N TYR A 24 2.17 -2.62 -4.86
CA TYR A 24 3.17 -3.19 -3.96
C TYR A 24 3.49 -4.63 -4.33
N LYS A 25 4.68 -4.84 -4.91
CA LYS A 25 5.20 -6.15 -5.31
C LYS A 25 6.42 -6.52 -4.43
N PRO A 26 6.21 -7.14 -3.25
CA PRO A 26 7.31 -7.56 -2.41
C PRO A 26 8.13 -8.66 -3.11
N HIS A 27 9.42 -8.75 -2.79
CA HIS A 27 10.27 -9.82 -3.30
C HIS A 27 9.81 -11.17 -2.70
N PRO A 28 9.83 -12.30 -3.44
CA PRO A 28 9.40 -13.61 -2.94
C PRO A 28 10.08 -14.04 -1.64
N PHE A 29 11.34 -13.63 -1.45
CA PHE A 29 12.11 -13.95 -0.23
C PHE A 29 11.97 -12.94 0.92
N THR A 30 11.06 -11.96 0.80
CA THR A 30 10.86 -10.95 1.84
C THR A 30 10.40 -11.62 3.14
N GLY A 31 11.20 -11.48 4.19
CA GLY A 31 10.86 -11.99 5.51
C GLY A 31 11.26 -13.45 5.79
N ILE A 32 11.86 -14.17 4.84
CA ILE A 32 12.34 -15.55 5.08
C ILE A 32 13.47 -15.57 6.12
N ARG A 33 14.48 -14.71 5.96
CA ARG A 33 15.65 -14.65 6.87
C ARG A 33 15.50 -13.66 8.02
N SER A 34 14.51 -12.78 7.96
CA SER A 34 14.35 -11.69 8.93
C SER A 34 12.89 -11.58 9.38
N ALA A 35 12.63 -11.95 10.62
CA ALA A 35 11.32 -11.78 11.25
C ALA A 35 10.89 -10.30 11.23
N LYS A 36 11.84 -9.37 11.42
CA LYS A 36 11.58 -7.93 11.32
C LYS A 36 11.10 -7.53 9.92
N ALA A 37 11.74 -8.04 8.86
CA ALA A 37 11.30 -7.77 7.49
C ALA A 37 9.92 -8.38 7.20
N LYS A 38 9.63 -9.57 7.74
CA LYS A 38 8.30 -10.20 7.65
C LYS A 38 7.23 -9.33 8.29
N ALA A 39 7.49 -8.81 9.49
CA ALA A 39 6.58 -7.93 10.21
C ALA A 39 6.33 -6.62 9.46
N VAL A 40 7.37 -5.97 8.94
CA VAL A 40 7.23 -4.74 8.14
C VAL A 40 6.42 -4.99 6.86
N ASN A 41 6.69 -6.09 6.14
CA ASN A 41 5.91 -6.48 4.97
C ASN A 41 4.42 -6.66 5.31
N ALA A 42 4.11 -7.33 6.42
CA ALA A 42 2.73 -7.50 6.88
C ALA A 42 2.05 -6.14 7.18
N ARG A 43 2.74 -5.22 7.85
CA ARG A 43 2.21 -3.88 8.12
C ARG A 43 1.94 -3.07 6.85
N ILE A 44 2.83 -3.13 5.87
CA ILE A 44 2.63 -2.45 4.58
C ILE A 44 1.42 -3.01 3.85
N ARG A 45 1.27 -4.34 3.79
CA ARG A 45 0.10 -4.97 3.17
C ARG A 45 -1.19 -4.53 3.87
N ALA A 46 -1.23 -4.57 5.20
CA ALA A 46 -2.39 -4.12 5.96
C ALA A 46 -2.75 -2.64 5.70
N MET A 47 -1.74 -1.76 5.62
CA MET A 47 -1.94 -0.34 5.30
C MET A 47 -2.55 -0.14 3.91
N LEU A 48 -2.08 -0.90 2.92
CA LEU A 48 -2.58 -0.83 1.54
C LEU A 48 -3.98 -1.42 1.39
N GLU A 49 -4.26 -2.56 2.02
CA GLU A 49 -5.60 -3.17 2.00
C GLU A 49 -6.63 -2.23 2.64
N LYS A 50 -6.30 -1.63 3.79
CA LYS A 50 -7.15 -0.63 4.44
C LYS A 50 -7.41 0.56 3.53
N ALA A 51 -6.35 1.15 2.96
CA ALA A 51 -6.49 2.29 2.06
C ALA A 51 -7.27 1.95 0.79
N ALA A 52 -7.13 0.73 0.25
CA ALA A 52 -7.90 0.28 -0.90
C ALA A 52 -9.41 0.18 -0.56
N ALA A 53 -9.76 -0.35 0.61
CA ALA A 53 -11.14 -0.42 1.08
C ALA A 53 -11.75 0.97 1.29
N GLU A 54 -11.03 1.87 1.95
CA GLU A 54 -11.47 3.27 2.16
C GLU A 54 -11.67 3.99 0.83
N ARG A 55 -10.74 3.81 -0.11
CA ARG A 55 -10.82 4.42 -1.44
C ARG A 55 -11.98 3.88 -2.27
N ALA A 56 -12.28 2.59 -2.18
CA ALA A 56 -13.41 1.98 -2.89
C ALA A 56 -14.77 2.50 -2.39
N ALA A 57 -14.85 2.90 -1.11
CA ALA A 57 -16.07 3.48 -0.54
C ALA A 57 -16.27 4.96 -0.90
N GLU A 58 -15.23 5.64 -1.39
CA GLU A 58 -15.30 7.07 -1.68
C GLU A 58 -16.04 7.33 -3.01
N PRO A 59 -17.06 8.20 -3.04
CA PRO A 59 -17.89 8.41 -4.23
C PRO A 59 -17.12 8.85 -5.48
N ARG A 60 -16.01 9.57 -5.31
CA ARG A 60 -15.14 9.99 -6.40
C ARG A 60 -14.58 8.78 -7.15
N TRP A 61 -13.96 7.85 -6.43
CA TRP A 61 -13.28 6.71 -7.02
C TRP A 61 -14.25 5.63 -7.50
N ALA A 62 -15.41 5.48 -6.85
CA ALA A 62 -16.47 4.61 -7.34
C ALA A 62 -16.94 5.01 -8.76
N LYS A 63 -17.08 6.32 -9.01
CA LYS A 63 -17.40 6.84 -10.35
C LYS A 63 -16.29 6.58 -11.37
N GLU A 64 -15.04 6.89 -11.01
CA GLU A 64 -13.89 6.65 -11.89
C GLU A 64 -13.75 5.16 -12.25
N ALA A 65 -13.92 4.25 -11.28
CA ALA A 65 -13.87 2.81 -11.52
C ALA A 65 -14.97 2.33 -12.47
N SER A 66 -16.19 2.85 -12.34
CA SER A 66 -17.30 2.52 -13.25
C SER A 66 -17.10 3.06 -14.67
N SER A 67 -16.30 4.13 -14.85
CA SER A 67 -16.03 4.72 -16.16
C SER A 67 -14.89 4.05 -16.94
N ALA A 68 -14.10 3.21 -16.27
CA ALA A 68 -12.94 2.52 -16.83
C ALA A 68 -13.25 1.09 -17.31
N ALA A 69 -14.49 0.61 -17.12
CA ALA A 69 -15.00 -0.70 -17.54
C ALA A 69 -15.76 -0.58 -18.87
#